data_AF-A0A8S4G1U8-F1
#
_entry.id   AF-A0A8S4G1U8-F1
#
_cell.length_a   1.000
_cell.length_b   1.000
_cell.length_c   1.000
_cell.angle_alpha   90.00
_cell.angle_beta   90.00
_cell.angle_gamma   90.00
#
_symmetry.space_group_name_H-M   'P 1'
#
loop_
_entity.id
_entity.type
_entity.pdbx_description
1 polymer ?
#
loop_
_entity_poly.entity_id
_entity_poly.type
_entity_poly.pdbx_seq_one_letter_code
_entity_poly.pdbx_strand_id
1 'polypeptide(L)'
;MSTEVCTVPFTRFSPRVDAVYRGVAAACTTATWSHQRRDYGELRHQVSAWKKALSSLTNYRTEEKVVRRVVENKLQILEQEIKEQNKCQNLALPKETFEKTLEELREKYTIKDKTLLIQTLAAITFIVIVFFLHSLPQMQSLSLGWSALLGTTMLLVLADKDDLQPILSKVEWSTLLFFAALFIFMEAITKLGLIQWIGGLTEELILTVDEKYQLPVAILLVLWVSGITSAFVDNIPLTSMMVRVVTSLGTNPNLALPMAPLIWALSFGACMGGNGTLVGASANVICAGLAEQHNYKFTFKEFFRIGAPMTIGHLVTVSAYLLICHCVFTWH
;
A
#
# COMPACT_ATOMS: atom_id res chain seq x y z
N MET A 1 31.90 -29.26 -28.90
CA MET A 1 31.92 -30.65 -28.42
C MET A 1 30.87 -30.74 -27.32
N SER A 2 29.68 -31.31 -27.48
CA SER A 2 29.13 -32.18 -28.50
C SER A 2 27.61 -32.00 -28.49
N THR A 3 27.03 -31.61 -29.61
CA THR A 3 25.58 -31.59 -29.87
C THR A 3 25.12 -33.01 -30.20
N GLU A 4 24.87 -33.84 -29.18
CA GLU A 4 24.47 -35.23 -29.46
C GLU A 4 23.81 -35.94 -28.25
N VAL A 5 22.77 -35.37 -27.65
CA VAL A 5 21.89 -36.13 -26.73
C VAL A 5 20.45 -35.63 -26.84
N CYS A 6 19.73 -35.95 -27.93
CA CYS A 6 18.26 -35.95 -27.95
C CYS A 6 17.70 -36.51 -29.28
N THR A 7 18.06 -37.74 -29.64
CA THR A 7 17.32 -38.49 -30.66
C THR A 7 17.11 -39.92 -30.15
N VAL A 8 16.01 -40.13 -29.44
CA VAL A 8 15.47 -41.47 -29.17
C VAL A 8 14.39 -41.74 -30.22
N PRO A 9 14.32 -42.93 -30.85
CA PRO A 9 13.39 -43.20 -31.95
C PRO A 9 11.94 -43.12 -31.49
N PHE A 10 11.08 -42.63 -32.38
CA PHE A 10 9.63 -42.54 -32.22
C PHE A 10 9.03 -43.93 -31.91
N THR A 11 8.76 -44.21 -30.63
CA THR A 11 7.80 -45.24 -30.20
C THR A 11 6.68 -44.54 -29.42
N ARG A 12 5.42 -44.86 -29.76
CA ARG A 12 4.22 -44.22 -29.19
C ARG A 12 4.19 -44.39 -27.67
N PHE A 13 4.49 -43.31 -26.93
CA PHE A 13 4.19 -43.23 -25.50
C PHE A 13 2.68 -43.11 -25.24
N SER A 14 2.25 -43.49 -24.04
CA SER A 14 0.89 -43.24 -23.55
C SER A 14 0.60 -41.73 -23.50
N PRO A 15 -0.65 -41.28 -23.77
CA PRO A 15 -1.02 -39.85 -23.78
C PRO A 15 -0.64 -39.08 -22.51
N ARG A 16 -0.58 -39.76 -21.36
CA ARG A 16 -0.18 -39.17 -20.07
C ARG A 16 1.32 -38.90 -19.98
N VAL A 17 2.15 -39.81 -20.49
CA VAL A 17 3.62 -39.68 -20.46
C VAL A 17 4.07 -38.60 -21.43
N ASP A 18 3.38 -38.52 -22.57
CA ASP A 18 3.59 -37.49 -23.59
C ASP A 18 3.24 -36.08 -23.11
N ALA A 19 2.24 -35.94 -22.23
CA ALA A 19 1.88 -34.66 -21.62
C ALA A 19 2.93 -34.21 -20.59
N VAL A 20 3.48 -35.14 -19.80
CA VAL A 20 4.56 -34.84 -18.84
C VAL A 20 5.85 -34.50 -19.59
N TYR A 21 6.19 -35.24 -20.65
CA TYR A 21 7.38 -34.98 -21.45
C TYR A 21 7.32 -33.63 -22.17
N ARG A 22 6.15 -33.26 -22.72
CA ARG A 22 5.92 -31.93 -23.30
C ARG A 22 5.98 -30.80 -22.26
N GLY A 23 5.48 -31.02 -21.05
CA GLY A 23 5.61 -30.05 -19.95
C GLY A 23 7.06 -29.85 -19.50
N VAL A 24 7.85 -30.93 -19.46
CA VAL A 24 9.29 -30.88 -19.11
C VAL A 24 10.12 -30.27 -20.24
N ALA A 25 9.81 -30.57 -21.51
CA ALA A 25 10.48 -29.99 -22.67
C ALA A 25 10.21 -28.47 -22.78
N ALA A 26 8.98 -28.02 -22.52
CA ALA A 26 8.62 -26.60 -22.47
C ALA A 26 9.32 -25.83 -21.33
N ALA A 27 9.58 -26.49 -20.20
CA ALA A 27 10.37 -25.93 -19.10
C ALA A 27 11.89 -25.90 -19.39
N CYS A 28 12.36 -26.69 -20.37
CA CYS A 28 13.77 -26.75 -20.77
C CYS A 28 14.10 -25.75 -21.89
N THR A 29 13.15 -25.44 -22.80
CA THR A 29 13.36 -24.47 -23.89
C THR A 29 13.41 -23.01 -23.44
N THR A 30 12.93 -22.69 -22.24
CA THR A 30 13.08 -21.35 -21.64
C THR A 30 14.45 -21.15 -20.95
N ALA A 31 15.31 -22.17 -20.90
CA ALA A 31 16.65 -22.09 -20.35
C ALA A 31 17.70 -21.78 -21.44
N THR A 32 17.59 -20.62 -22.08
CA THR A 32 18.70 -20.06 -22.88
C THR A 32 19.40 -18.96 -22.08
N TRP A 33 20.57 -19.33 -21.55
CA TRP A 33 21.74 -18.51 -21.22
C TRP A 33 21.53 -17.05 -20.79
N SER A 34 21.52 -16.83 -19.47
CA SER A 34 22.22 -15.71 -18.84
C SER A 34 22.67 -16.13 -17.44
N HIS A 35 23.86 -15.71 -17.03
CA HIS A 35 24.50 -16.05 -15.76
C HIS A 35 23.84 -15.26 -14.60
N GLN A 36 22.51 -15.26 -14.52
CA GLN A 36 21.71 -14.48 -13.59
C GLN A 36 21.39 -15.36 -12.36
N ARG A 37 21.72 -14.89 -11.15
CA ARG A 37 21.28 -15.58 -9.92
C ARG A 37 19.76 -15.65 -9.96
N ARG A 38 19.21 -16.88 -9.99
CA ARG A 38 17.77 -17.11 -9.95
C ARG A 38 17.19 -16.56 -8.65
N ASP A 39 16.05 -15.88 -8.76
CA ASP A 39 15.30 -15.36 -7.62
C ASP A 39 14.91 -16.49 -6.66
N TYR A 40 15.03 -16.24 -5.36
CA TYR A 40 14.70 -17.20 -4.29
C TYR A 40 13.23 -17.62 -4.36
N GLY A 41 12.34 -16.68 -4.71
CA GLY A 41 10.91 -16.95 -4.91
C GLY A 41 10.66 -17.94 -6.05
N GLU A 42 11.40 -17.80 -7.14
CA GLU A 42 11.32 -18.66 -8.32
C GLU A 42 11.87 -20.07 -8.03
N LEU A 43 12.99 -20.19 -7.32
CA LEU A 43 13.54 -21.49 -6.89
C LEU A 43 12.55 -22.28 -6.02
N ARG A 44 11.93 -21.59 -5.05
CA ARG A 44 10.94 -22.21 -4.16
C ARG A 44 9.70 -22.69 -4.92
N HIS A 45 9.26 -21.91 -5.90
CA HIS A 45 8.16 -22.30 -6.77
C HIS A 45 8.49 -23.55 -7.60
N GLN A 46 9.70 -23.61 -8.18
CA GLN A 46 10.14 -24.78 -8.94
C GLN A 46 10.20 -26.03 -8.06
N VAL A 47 10.78 -25.95 -6.85
CA VAL A 47 10.80 -27.09 -5.91
C VAL A 47 9.38 -27.57 -5.56
N SER A 48 8.43 -26.66 -5.36
CA SER A 48 7.03 -27.03 -5.12
C SER A 48 6.41 -27.75 -6.32
N ALA A 49 6.66 -27.27 -7.54
CA ALA A 49 6.16 -27.87 -8.77
C ALA A 49 6.74 -29.29 -8.98
N TRP A 50 8.05 -29.47 -8.78
CA TRP A 50 8.70 -30.78 -8.91
C TRP A 50 8.27 -31.76 -7.80
N LYS A 51 8.00 -31.29 -6.57
CA LYS A 51 7.40 -32.13 -5.51
C LYS A 51 5.99 -32.59 -5.86
N LYS A 52 5.16 -31.70 -6.42
CA LYS A 52 3.82 -32.06 -6.91
C LYS A 52 3.91 -33.07 -8.04
N ALA A 53 4.82 -32.86 -9.01
CA ALA A 53 5.06 -33.82 -10.09
C ALA A 53 5.49 -35.19 -9.56
N LEU A 54 6.38 -35.24 -8.56
CA LEU A 54 6.79 -36.48 -7.91
C LEU A 54 5.63 -37.19 -7.20
N SER A 55 4.77 -36.45 -6.49
CA SER A 55 3.60 -37.02 -5.79
C SER A 55 2.53 -37.57 -6.74
N SER A 56 2.51 -37.13 -8.00
CA SER A 56 1.57 -37.62 -9.02
C SER A 56 1.98 -38.96 -9.64
N LEU A 57 3.20 -39.44 -9.38
CA LEU A 57 3.71 -40.72 -9.89
C LEU A 57 3.36 -41.86 -8.91
N THR A 58 2.32 -42.63 -9.23
CA THR A 58 1.91 -43.84 -8.49
C THR A 58 2.74 -45.05 -8.93
N ASN A 59 3.49 -45.67 -8.00
CA ASN A 59 4.57 -46.68 -8.23
C ASN A 59 4.19 -48.02 -8.91
N TYR A 60 3.58 -48.03 -10.10
CA TYR A 60 3.04 -49.26 -10.68
C TYR A 60 3.79 -49.78 -11.93
N ARG A 61 4.51 -48.92 -12.69
CA ARG A 61 5.21 -49.35 -13.94
C ARG A 61 6.73 -49.13 -13.94
N THR A 62 7.47 -50.00 -14.63
CA THR A 62 8.94 -49.93 -14.78
C THR A 62 9.42 -48.62 -15.42
N GLU A 63 8.64 -48.05 -16.33
CA GLU A 63 8.93 -46.76 -16.99
C GLU A 63 8.77 -45.55 -16.04
N GLU A 64 7.79 -45.60 -15.13
CA GLU A 64 7.58 -44.55 -14.13
C GLU A 64 8.74 -44.48 -13.13
N LYS A 65 9.39 -45.62 -12.84
CA LYS A 65 10.58 -45.67 -11.98
C LYS A 65 11.76 -44.90 -12.58
N VAL A 66 11.90 -44.88 -13.91
CA VAL A 66 12.99 -44.15 -14.59
C VAL A 66 12.73 -42.64 -14.52
N VAL A 67 11.51 -42.20 -14.84
CA VAL A 67 11.11 -40.80 -14.77
C VAL A 67 11.22 -40.27 -13.34
N ARG A 68 10.79 -41.06 -12.37
CA ARG A 68 10.89 -40.73 -10.95
C ARG A 68 12.34 -40.46 -10.52
N ARG A 69 13.29 -41.28 -10.95
CA ARG A 69 14.72 -41.08 -10.64
C ARG A 69 15.27 -39.77 -11.20
N VAL A 70 14.84 -39.37 -12.40
CA VAL A 70 15.24 -38.09 -13.02
C VAL A 70 14.66 -36.90 -12.24
N VAL A 71 13.39 -36.99 -11.84
CA VAL A 71 12.70 -35.97 -11.05
C VAL A 71 13.33 -35.84 -9.66
N GLU A 72 13.64 -36.95 -8.99
CA GLU A 72 14.29 -36.97 -7.68
C GLU A 72 15.70 -36.34 -7.74
N ASN A 73 16.48 -36.66 -8.77
CA ASN A 73 17.79 -36.03 -8.97
C ASN A 73 17.68 -34.51 -9.20
N LYS A 74 16.72 -34.04 -10.00
CA LYS A 74 16.49 -32.61 -10.21
C LYS A 74 16.02 -31.90 -8.93
N LEU A 75 15.16 -32.57 -8.14
CA LEU A 75 14.68 -32.05 -6.87
C LEU A 75 15.83 -31.91 -5.86
N GLN A 76 16.73 -32.88 -5.78
CA GLN A 76 17.92 -32.82 -4.92
C GLN A 76 18.83 -31.65 -5.27
N ILE A 77 19.08 -31.42 -6.56
CA ILE A 77 19.90 -30.28 -7.03
C ILE A 77 19.26 -28.95 -6.59
N LEU A 78 17.96 -28.77 -6.83
CA LEU A 78 17.25 -27.55 -6.47
C LEU A 78 17.17 -27.33 -4.95
N GLU A 79 16.96 -28.39 -4.16
CA GLU A 79 16.96 -28.29 -2.69
C GLU A 79 18.36 -27.96 -2.14
N GLN A 80 19.41 -28.46 -2.79
CA GLN A 80 20.78 -28.13 -2.43
C GLN A 80 21.13 -26.67 -2.77
N GLU A 81 20.69 -26.14 -3.92
CA GLU A 81 20.81 -24.72 -4.26
C GLU A 81 20.11 -23.81 -3.23
N ILE A 82 18.88 -24.16 -2.79
CA ILE A 82 18.17 -23.42 -1.73
C ILE A 82 18.95 -23.46 -0.41
N LYS A 83 19.49 -24.63 -0.06
CA LYS A 83 20.24 -24.80 1.19
C LYS A 83 21.54 -23.99 1.18
N GLU A 84 22.23 -23.93 0.04
CA GLU A 84 23.43 -23.11 -0.15
C GLU A 84 23.11 -21.62 -0.11
N GLN A 85 22.05 -21.16 -0.79
CA GLN A 85 21.60 -19.77 -0.70
C GLN A 85 21.20 -19.38 0.74
N ASN A 86 20.44 -20.22 1.45
CA ASN A 86 20.07 -19.98 2.86
C ASN A 86 21.28 -20.00 3.80
N LYS A 87 22.27 -20.86 3.55
CA LYS A 87 23.52 -20.91 4.33
C LYS A 87 24.36 -19.65 4.12
N CYS A 88 24.44 -19.13 2.89
CA CYS A 88 25.03 -17.83 2.60
C CYS A 88 24.27 -16.66 3.25
N GLN A 89 22.96 -16.79 3.43
CA GLN A 89 22.11 -15.75 4.05
C GLN A 89 22.22 -15.73 5.59
N ASN A 90 22.49 -16.89 6.21
CA ASN A 90 22.55 -17.03 7.67
C ASN A 90 23.95 -16.88 8.30
N LEU A 91 25.04 -16.90 7.52
CA LEU A 91 26.40 -16.97 8.10
C LEU A 91 27.05 -15.62 8.48
N ALA A 92 26.50 -14.48 8.08
CA ALA A 92 26.81 -13.14 8.60
C ALA A 92 25.98 -12.13 7.82
N LEU A 93 25.51 -11.07 8.48
CA LEU A 93 25.20 -9.78 7.83
C LEU A 93 26.39 -8.85 8.12
N PRO A 94 27.45 -8.83 7.28
CA PRO A 94 28.55 -7.88 7.42
C PRO A 94 28.22 -6.59 6.67
N LYS A 95 28.91 -5.50 7.02
CA LYS A 95 28.81 -4.18 6.33
C LYS A 95 29.00 -4.27 4.80
N GLU A 96 29.72 -5.28 4.29
CA GLU A 96 29.88 -5.54 2.85
C GLU A 96 28.56 -5.76 2.08
N THR A 97 27.49 -6.20 2.75
CA THR A 97 26.19 -6.43 2.08
C THR A 97 25.47 -5.13 1.76
N PHE A 98 25.63 -4.08 2.56
CA PHE A 98 25.02 -2.78 2.27
C PHE A 98 25.65 -2.17 1.01
N GLU A 99 26.97 -2.17 0.91
CA GLU A 99 27.67 -1.65 -0.27
C GLU A 99 27.32 -2.43 -1.54
N LYS A 100 27.26 -3.76 -1.47
CA LYS A 100 26.80 -4.59 -2.61
C LYS A 100 25.33 -4.34 -2.96
N THR A 101 24.45 -4.20 -1.98
CA THR A 101 23.05 -3.85 -2.23
C THR A 101 22.95 -2.45 -2.84
N LEU A 102 23.77 -1.51 -2.38
CA LEU A 102 23.81 -0.15 -2.91
C LEU A 102 24.34 -0.12 -4.34
N GLU A 103 25.36 -0.92 -4.65
CA GLU A 103 25.89 -1.10 -6.00
C GLU A 103 24.84 -1.75 -6.92
N GLU A 104 24.20 -2.83 -6.48
CA GLU A 104 23.10 -3.48 -7.21
C GLU A 104 21.93 -2.52 -7.48
N LEU A 105 21.54 -1.72 -6.47
CA LEU A 105 20.52 -0.67 -6.63
C LEU A 105 20.98 0.46 -7.55
N ARG A 106 22.24 0.89 -7.43
CA ARG A 106 22.81 1.96 -8.27
C ARG A 106 22.92 1.53 -9.72
N GLU A 107 23.24 0.27 -9.98
CA GLU A 107 23.32 -0.32 -11.31
C GLU A 107 21.90 -0.50 -11.89
N LYS A 108 20.96 -1.01 -11.09
CA LYS A 108 19.56 -1.27 -11.49
C LYS A 108 18.72 0.01 -11.65
N TYR A 109 18.97 1.05 -10.86
CA TYR A 109 18.26 2.34 -10.86
C TYR A 109 19.18 3.49 -11.29
N THR A 110 19.98 3.26 -12.33
CA THR A 110 20.77 4.33 -12.96
C THR A 110 19.85 5.42 -13.50
N ILE A 111 20.14 6.68 -13.16
CA ILE A 111 19.43 7.85 -13.70
C ILE A 111 19.72 7.91 -15.20
N LYS A 112 18.75 7.44 -16.00
CA LYS A 112 18.86 7.37 -17.47
C LYS A 112 18.88 8.74 -18.12
N ASP A 113 18.12 9.69 -17.55
CA ASP A 113 17.95 11.03 -18.09
C ASP A 113 17.99 12.08 -16.97
N LYS A 114 19.08 12.84 -16.93
CA LYS A 114 19.29 13.92 -15.96
C LYS A 114 18.43 15.14 -16.26
N THR A 115 18.10 15.39 -17.53
CA THR A 115 17.28 16.52 -17.97
C THR A 115 15.84 16.30 -17.51
N LEU A 116 15.29 15.11 -17.77
CA LEU A 116 13.96 14.74 -17.32
C LEU A 116 13.83 14.75 -15.80
N LEU A 117 14.89 14.34 -15.08
CA LEU A 117 14.92 14.42 -13.61
C LEU A 117 14.81 15.87 -13.13
N ILE A 118 15.58 16.80 -13.68
CA ILE A 118 15.54 18.22 -13.31
C ILE A 118 14.17 18.82 -13.65
N GLN A 119 13.61 18.51 -14.81
CA GLN A 119 12.27 18.96 -15.22
C GLN A 119 11.19 18.44 -14.27
N THR A 120 11.26 17.16 -13.87
CA THR A 120 10.34 16.55 -12.91
C THR A 120 10.46 17.20 -11.55
N LEU A 121 11.70 17.42 -11.08
CA LEU A 121 11.95 18.11 -9.81
C LEU A 121 11.38 19.53 -9.84
N ALA A 122 11.62 20.29 -10.92
CA ALA A 122 11.11 21.64 -11.09
C ALA A 122 9.57 21.67 -11.09
N ALA A 123 8.92 20.73 -11.78
CA ALA A 123 7.47 20.62 -11.80
C ALA A 123 6.89 20.27 -10.42
N ILE A 124 7.50 19.32 -9.70
CA ILE A 124 7.08 18.97 -8.33
C ILE A 124 7.27 20.16 -7.39
N THR A 125 8.42 20.83 -7.45
CA THR A 125 8.68 22.03 -6.64
C THR A 125 7.66 23.13 -6.95
N PHE A 126 7.32 23.35 -8.22
CA PHE A 126 6.28 24.29 -8.62
C PHE A 126 4.92 23.94 -8.01
N ILE A 127 4.47 22.68 -8.12
CA ILE A 127 3.20 22.22 -7.52
C ILE A 127 3.19 22.48 -6.00
N VAL A 128 4.28 22.13 -5.32
CA VAL A 128 4.41 22.30 -3.86
C VAL A 128 4.34 23.77 -3.48
N ILE A 129 5.02 24.66 -4.21
CA ILE A 129 4.95 26.12 -3.97
C ILE A 129 3.51 26.62 -4.15
N VAL A 130 2.83 26.22 -5.22
CA VAL A 130 1.44 26.62 -5.47
C VAL A 130 0.51 26.10 -4.37
N PHE A 131 0.74 24.89 -3.85
CA PHE A 131 0.00 24.35 -2.72
C PHE A 131 0.18 25.19 -1.46
N PHE A 132 1.39 25.63 -1.13
CA PHE A 132 1.63 26.51 0.01
C PHE A 132 1.02 27.91 -0.20
N LEU A 133 1.06 28.44 -1.43
CA LEU A 133 0.43 29.71 -1.77
C LEU A 133 -1.09 29.66 -1.59
N HIS A 134 -1.73 28.51 -1.81
CA HIS A 134 -3.16 28.33 -1.54
C HIS A 134 -3.52 28.50 -0.05
N SER A 135 -2.55 28.30 0.86
CA SER A 135 -2.77 28.54 2.29
C SER A 135 -2.87 30.03 2.63
N LEU A 136 -2.45 30.93 1.73
CA LEU A 136 -2.59 32.37 1.89
C LEU A 136 -4.00 32.82 1.47
N PRO A 137 -4.77 33.52 2.33
CA PRO A 137 -6.16 33.91 2.04
C PRO A 137 -6.34 34.74 0.77
N GLN A 138 -5.30 35.48 0.36
CA GLN A 138 -5.32 36.39 -0.78
C GLN A 138 -5.18 35.66 -2.13
N MET A 139 -4.70 34.41 -2.13
CA MET A 139 -4.30 33.65 -3.33
C MET A 139 -5.08 32.34 -3.49
N GLN A 140 -6.30 32.26 -2.95
CA GLN A 140 -7.18 31.08 -3.02
C GLN A 140 -7.88 30.89 -4.38
N SER A 141 -7.45 31.59 -5.44
CA SER A 141 -8.14 31.57 -6.74
C SER A 141 -8.03 30.24 -7.49
N LEU A 142 -7.01 29.42 -7.20
CA LEU A 142 -6.80 28.10 -7.81
C LEU A 142 -7.07 26.98 -6.81
N SER A 143 -7.94 26.03 -7.18
CA SER A 143 -8.17 24.80 -6.41
C SER A 143 -6.96 23.85 -6.52
N LEU A 144 -6.73 23.05 -5.47
CA LEU A 144 -5.61 22.09 -5.41
C LEU A 144 -5.58 21.12 -6.61
N GLY A 145 -6.75 20.73 -7.11
CA GLY A 145 -6.85 19.84 -8.29
C GLY A 145 -6.33 20.51 -9.57
N TRP A 146 -6.64 21.79 -9.76
CA TRP A 146 -6.13 22.57 -10.89
C TRP A 146 -4.62 22.77 -10.80
N SER A 147 -4.09 22.97 -9.59
CA SER A 147 -2.65 23.08 -9.36
C SER A 147 -1.90 21.80 -9.72
N ALA A 148 -2.46 20.62 -9.38
CA ALA A 148 -1.89 19.32 -9.76
C ALA A 148 -1.94 19.08 -11.29
N LEU A 149 -3.04 19.46 -11.94
CA LEU A 149 -3.18 19.38 -13.40
C LEU A 149 -2.18 20.31 -14.10
N LEU A 150 -2.05 21.56 -13.65
CA LEU A 150 -1.09 22.51 -14.20
C LEU A 150 0.35 22.00 -14.12
N GLY A 151 0.75 21.46 -12.97
CA GLY A 151 2.10 20.89 -12.82
C GLY A 151 2.34 19.65 -13.66
N THR A 152 1.31 18.80 -13.83
CA THR A 152 1.38 17.63 -14.70
C THR A 152 1.46 18.06 -16.17
N THR A 153 0.64 19.02 -16.61
CA THR A 153 0.70 19.59 -17.96
C THR A 153 2.05 20.26 -18.22
N MET A 154 2.58 21.04 -17.28
CA MET A 154 3.92 21.62 -17.37
C MET A 154 4.98 20.54 -17.56
N LEU A 155 4.93 19.46 -16.77
CA LEU A 155 5.89 18.36 -16.90
C LEU A 155 5.76 17.65 -18.26
N LEU A 156 4.54 17.40 -18.73
CA LEU A 156 4.30 16.76 -20.03
C LEU A 156 4.84 17.60 -21.19
N VAL A 157 4.67 18.93 -21.13
CA VAL A 157 5.23 19.85 -22.13
C VAL A 157 6.76 19.87 -22.09
N LEU A 158 7.36 19.90 -20.90
CA LEU A 158 8.82 19.93 -20.75
C LEU A 158 9.49 18.60 -21.12
N ALA A 159 8.83 17.48 -20.84
CA ALA A 159 9.35 16.14 -21.11
C ALA A 159 9.34 15.77 -22.60
N ASP A 160 8.71 16.59 -23.45
CA ASP A 160 8.68 16.47 -24.91
C ASP A 160 8.42 15.04 -25.40
N LYS A 161 7.38 14.40 -24.83
CA LYS A 161 7.03 13.03 -25.17
C LYS A 161 6.00 13.00 -26.29
N ASP A 162 6.43 12.44 -27.42
CA ASP A 162 5.58 12.25 -28.61
C ASP A 162 4.37 11.33 -28.37
N ASP A 163 4.45 10.43 -27.37
CA ASP A 163 3.38 9.49 -27.03
C ASP A 163 2.96 9.61 -25.55
N LEU A 164 1.76 10.16 -25.35
CA LEU A 164 1.08 10.29 -24.06
C LEU A 164 0.42 8.98 -23.59
N GLN A 165 0.16 8.04 -24.49
CA GLN A 165 -0.63 6.85 -24.21
C GLN A 165 0.01 5.91 -23.17
N PRO A 166 1.34 5.68 -23.16
CA PRO A 166 2.02 4.90 -22.12
C PRO A 166 2.05 5.59 -20.75
N ILE A 167 1.82 6.90 -20.69
CA ILE A 167 1.74 7.65 -19.43
C ILE A 167 0.32 7.54 -18.87
N LEU A 168 -0.69 7.79 -19.71
CA LEU A 168 -2.10 7.66 -19.30
C LEU A 168 -2.46 6.23 -18.91
N SER A 169 -1.82 5.20 -19.49
CA SER A 169 -2.05 3.81 -19.12
C SER A 169 -1.53 3.46 -17.72
N LYS A 170 -0.66 4.28 -17.13
CA LYS A 170 -0.20 4.13 -15.73
C LYS A 170 -1.12 4.79 -14.71
N VAL A 171 -2.17 5.49 -15.18
CA VAL A 171 -3.16 6.08 -14.28
C VAL A 171 -4.09 4.98 -13.77
N GLU A 172 -4.19 4.86 -12.44
CA GLU A 172 -5.09 3.91 -11.78
C GLU A 172 -6.54 4.42 -11.82
N TRP A 173 -7.21 4.23 -12.95
CA TRP A 173 -8.61 4.66 -13.16
C TRP A 173 -9.57 4.06 -12.13
N SER A 174 -9.36 2.81 -11.74
CA SER A 174 -10.17 2.14 -10.71
C SER A 174 -10.11 2.88 -9.37
N THR A 175 -8.92 3.36 -8.99
CA THR A 175 -8.72 4.11 -7.74
C THR A 175 -9.37 5.50 -7.80
N LEU A 176 -9.27 6.19 -8.94
CA LEU A 176 -9.94 7.49 -9.13
C LEU A 176 -11.47 7.36 -9.06
N LEU A 177 -12.04 6.36 -9.73
CA LEU A 177 -13.48 6.08 -9.69
C LEU A 177 -13.94 5.68 -8.28
N PHE A 178 -13.13 4.92 -7.54
CA PHE A 178 -13.39 4.60 -6.15
C PHE A 178 -13.51 5.86 -5.27
N PHE A 179 -12.56 6.81 -5.39
CA PHE A 179 -12.65 8.07 -4.63
C PHE A 179 -13.84 8.93 -5.05
N ALA A 180 -14.15 9.00 -6.35
CA ALA A 180 -15.33 9.72 -6.82
C ALA A 180 -16.62 9.16 -6.20
N ALA A 181 -16.77 7.82 -6.18
CA ALA A 181 -17.91 7.17 -5.55
C ALA A 181 -17.94 7.40 -4.03
N LEU A 182 -16.78 7.34 -3.36
CA LEU A 182 -16.67 7.59 -1.92
C LEU A 182 -17.09 9.02 -1.56
N PHE A 183 -16.69 10.04 -2.34
CA PHE A 183 -17.10 11.42 -2.10
C PHE A 183 -18.60 11.64 -2.29
N ILE A 184 -19.20 11.04 -3.32
CA ILE A 184 -20.66 11.09 -3.53
C ILE A 184 -21.40 10.43 -2.36
N PHE A 185 -20.93 9.26 -1.93
CA PHE A 185 -21.50 8.53 -0.79
C PHE A 185 -21.42 9.35 0.49
N MET A 186 -20.30 10.02 0.73
CA MET A 186 -20.11 10.85 1.93
C MET A 186 -21.00 12.10 1.93
N GLU A 187 -21.20 12.75 0.78
CA GLU A 187 -22.17 13.84 0.67
C GLU A 187 -23.61 13.33 0.84
N ALA A 188 -23.94 12.13 0.35
CA ALA A 188 -25.26 11.53 0.57
C ALA A 188 -25.51 11.29 2.08
N ILE A 189 -24.56 10.66 2.80
CA ILE A 189 -24.65 10.48 4.25
C ILE A 189 -24.84 11.82 4.98
N THR A 190 -24.12 12.84 4.54
CA THR A 190 -24.23 14.21 5.07
C THR A 190 -25.65 14.75 4.91
N LYS A 191 -26.26 14.58 3.73
CA LYS A 191 -27.64 15.01 3.46
C LYS A 191 -28.69 14.17 4.20
N LEU A 192 -28.41 12.91 4.52
CA LEU A 192 -29.28 12.05 5.32
C LEU A 192 -29.35 12.47 6.79
N GLY A 193 -28.49 13.39 7.26
CA GLY A 193 -28.56 13.92 8.61
C GLY A 193 -27.70 13.15 9.64
N LEU A 194 -26.85 12.21 9.19
CA LEU A 194 -26.00 11.45 10.11
C LEU A 194 -25.05 12.36 10.91
N ILE A 195 -24.60 13.47 10.30
CA ILE A 195 -23.73 14.46 10.94
C ILE A 195 -24.45 15.13 12.11
N GLN A 196 -25.67 15.60 11.90
CA GLN A 196 -26.49 16.26 12.92
C GLN A 196 -26.82 15.27 14.03
N TRP A 197 -27.06 14.00 13.68
CA TRP A 197 -27.30 12.95 14.65
C TRP A 197 -26.06 12.65 15.52
N ILE A 198 -24.87 12.50 14.92
CA ILE A 198 -23.62 12.30 15.67
C ILE A 198 -23.28 13.53 16.53
N GLY A 199 -23.45 14.73 15.98
CA GLY A 199 -23.23 15.98 16.70
C GLY A 199 -24.14 16.11 17.92
N GLY A 200 -25.43 15.84 17.76
CA GLY A 200 -26.40 15.84 18.87
C GLY A 200 -26.10 14.78 19.93
N LEU A 201 -25.71 13.57 19.52
CA LEU A 201 -25.31 12.51 20.45
C LEU A 201 -24.04 12.90 21.24
N THR A 202 -23.09 13.55 20.56
CA THR A 202 -21.85 14.03 21.18
C THR A 202 -22.15 15.16 22.17
N GLU A 203 -23.02 16.10 21.80
CA GLU A 203 -23.48 17.18 22.68
C GLU A 203 -24.19 16.64 23.93
N GLU A 204 -25.14 15.73 23.77
CA GLU A 204 -25.87 15.12 24.89
C GLU A 204 -24.91 14.44 25.86
N LEU A 205 -23.94 13.66 25.35
CA LEU A 205 -22.93 13.02 26.18
C LEU A 205 -22.05 14.02 26.92
N ILE A 206 -21.65 15.13 26.29
CA ILE A 206 -20.83 16.15 26.95
C ILE A 206 -21.63 16.86 28.06
N LEU A 207 -22.90 17.17 27.81
CA LEU A 207 -23.75 17.87 28.78
C LEU A 207 -24.10 17.03 30.01
N THR A 208 -23.99 15.69 29.96
CA THR A 208 -24.13 14.83 31.15
C THR A 208 -22.99 14.95 32.15
N VAL A 209 -21.88 15.57 31.75
CA VAL A 209 -20.67 15.71 32.55
C VAL A 209 -20.59 17.12 33.16
N ASP A 210 -20.08 17.21 34.39
CA ASP A 210 -19.79 18.50 35.04
C ASP A 210 -19.00 19.45 34.13
N GLU A 211 -19.34 20.74 34.16
CA GLU A 211 -18.74 21.79 33.30
C GLU A 211 -17.21 21.74 33.26
N LYS A 212 -16.58 21.44 34.39
CA LYS A 212 -15.12 21.34 34.52
C LYS A 212 -14.49 20.28 33.60
N TYR A 213 -15.21 19.21 33.27
CA TYR A 213 -14.69 18.10 32.46
C TYR A 213 -15.27 18.06 31.05
N GLN A 214 -16.15 19.00 30.68
CA GLN A 214 -16.77 19.02 29.35
C GLN A 214 -15.75 19.15 28.22
N LEU A 215 -14.76 20.03 28.36
CA LEU A 215 -13.70 20.22 27.35
C LEU A 215 -12.82 18.99 27.14
N PRO A 216 -12.20 18.37 28.18
CA PRO A 216 -11.40 17.17 27.97
C PRO A 216 -12.23 16.00 27.43
N VAL A 217 -13.50 15.86 27.84
CA VAL A 217 -14.41 14.85 27.29
C VAL A 217 -14.70 15.13 25.81
N ALA A 218 -14.98 16.37 25.43
CA ALA A 218 -15.19 16.75 24.04
C ALA A 218 -13.97 16.47 23.16
N ILE A 219 -12.76 16.78 23.65
CA ILE A 219 -11.49 16.46 22.97
C ILE A 219 -11.38 14.95 22.73
N LEU A 220 -11.60 14.13 23.75
CA LEU A 220 -11.51 12.68 23.63
C LEU A 220 -12.59 12.11 22.71
N LEU A 221 -13.83 12.58 22.82
CA LEU A 221 -14.92 12.13 21.96
C LEU A 221 -14.63 12.46 20.50
N VAL A 222 -14.25 13.70 20.18
CA VAL A 222 -13.90 14.09 18.81
C VAL A 222 -12.72 13.26 18.30
N LEU A 223 -11.68 13.06 19.10
CA LEU A 223 -10.51 12.26 18.73
C LEU A 223 -10.88 10.80 18.42
N TRP A 224 -11.61 10.13 19.32
CA TRP A 224 -11.92 8.71 19.18
C TRP A 224 -13.01 8.44 18.15
N VAL A 225 -14.05 9.27 18.09
CA VAL A 225 -15.09 9.15 17.06
C VAL A 225 -14.46 9.38 15.68
N SER A 226 -13.69 10.46 15.49
CA SER A 226 -13.01 10.67 14.22
C SER A 226 -12.01 9.55 13.92
N GLY A 227 -11.20 9.10 14.88
CA GLY A 227 -10.25 8.00 14.67
C GLY A 227 -10.89 6.68 14.27
N ILE A 228 -11.98 6.28 14.93
CA ILE A 228 -12.69 5.04 14.61
C ILE A 228 -13.40 5.16 13.26
N THR A 229 -14.07 6.28 12.99
CA THR A 229 -14.74 6.50 11.70
C THR A 229 -13.74 6.57 10.55
N SER A 230 -12.57 7.19 10.76
CA SER A 230 -11.51 7.27 9.75
C SER A 230 -10.91 5.90 9.42
N ALA A 231 -11.03 4.94 10.32
CA ALA A 231 -10.63 3.58 10.02
C ALA A 231 -11.46 2.99 8.86
N PHE A 232 -12.65 3.49 8.57
CA PHE A 232 -13.52 3.00 7.48
C PHE A 232 -13.70 4.01 6.35
N VAL A 233 -13.53 5.29 6.64
CA VAL A 233 -13.76 6.41 5.73
C VAL A 233 -12.46 7.17 5.54
N ASP A 234 -12.10 7.51 4.31
CA ASP A 234 -10.89 8.28 4.03
C ASP A 234 -10.88 9.60 4.81
N ASN A 235 -9.67 10.04 5.18
CA ASN A 235 -9.48 11.19 6.06
C ASN A 235 -10.08 12.47 5.46
N ILE A 236 -9.96 12.68 4.15
CA ILE A 236 -10.42 13.90 3.47
C ILE A 236 -11.93 14.11 3.63
N PRO A 237 -12.79 13.17 3.20
CA PRO A 237 -14.24 13.34 3.37
C PRO A 237 -14.67 13.35 4.84
N LEU A 238 -14.05 12.54 5.71
CA LEU A 238 -14.37 12.55 7.12
C LEU A 238 -14.06 13.91 7.77
N THR A 239 -12.89 14.48 7.53
CA THR A 239 -12.50 15.78 8.09
C THR A 239 -13.45 16.88 7.62
N SER A 240 -13.80 16.92 6.33
CA SER A 240 -14.77 17.90 5.81
C SER A 240 -16.12 17.84 6.53
N MET A 241 -16.61 16.63 6.79
CA MET A 241 -17.83 16.40 7.58
C MET A 241 -17.66 16.84 9.04
N MET A 242 -16.60 16.40 9.71
CA MET A 242 -16.40 16.60 11.15
C MET A 242 -16.05 18.04 11.49
N VAL A 243 -15.49 18.84 10.57
CA VAL A 243 -15.31 20.28 10.76
C VAL A 243 -16.66 20.96 11.07
N ARG A 244 -17.75 20.53 10.42
CA ARG A 244 -19.09 21.06 10.72
C ARG A 244 -19.57 20.67 12.11
N VAL A 245 -19.31 19.43 12.55
CA VAL A 245 -19.62 18.96 13.91
C VAL A 245 -18.85 19.76 14.95
N VAL A 246 -17.54 19.89 14.77
CA VAL A 246 -16.66 20.65 15.68
C VAL A 246 -17.07 22.12 15.72
N THR A 247 -17.42 22.71 14.58
CA THR A 247 -17.93 24.10 14.54
C THR A 247 -19.24 24.21 15.29
N SER A 248 -20.18 23.29 15.07
CA SER A 248 -21.46 23.26 15.79
C SER A 248 -21.26 23.17 17.30
N LEU A 249 -20.37 22.30 17.76
CA LEU A 249 -20.03 22.15 19.18
C LEU A 249 -19.38 23.42 19.76
N GLY A 250 -18.46 24.05 19.02
CA GLY A 250 -17.76 25.26 19.48
C GLY A 250 -18.60 26.55 19.42
N THR A 251 -19.63 26.59 18.57
CA THR A 251 -20.58 27.73 18.48
C THR A 251 -21.82 27.56 19.35
N ASN A 252 -21.99 26.41 19.99
CA ASN A 252 -23.19 26.13 20.78
C ASN A 252 -23.18 26.98 22.06
N PRO A 253 -24.18 27.83 22.30
CA PRO A 253 -24.21 28.71 23.47
C PRO A 253 -24.29 27.96 24.80
N ASN A 254 -24.72 26.70 24.82
CA ASN A 254 -24.77 25.86 26.01
C ASN A 254 -23.43 25.19 26.34
N LEU A 255 -22.52 25.13 25.36
CA LEU A 255 -21.22 24.48 25.43
C LEU A 255 -20.16 25.52 25.08
N ALA A 256 -19.66 26.25 26.07
CA ALA A 256 -18.62 27.28 25.89
C ALA A 256 -17.24 26.66 25.59
N LEU A 257 -17.16 25.79 24.58
CA LEU A 257 -15.97 25.01 24.25
C LEU A 257 -15.06 25.77 23.26
N PRO A 258 -13.77 25.96 23.58
CA PRO A 258 -12.83 26.53 22.63
C PRO A 258 -12.66 25.63 21.40
N MET A 259 -12.65 26.24 20.22
CA MET A 259 -12.60 25.51 18.95
C MET A 259 -11.21 24.93 18.66
N ALA A 260 -10.13 25.58 19.10
CA ALA A 260 -8.77 25.16 18.79
C ALA A 260 -8.43 23.74 19.28
N PRO A 261 -8.69 23.34 20.54
CA PRO A 261 -8.44 21.97 20.99
C PRO A 261 -9.26 20.92 20.23
N LEU A 262 -10.50 21.25 19.85
CA LEU A 262 -11.36 20.33 19.09
C LEU A 262 -10.85 20.11 17.66
N ILE A 263 -10.33 21.16 17.01
CA ILE A 263 -9.70 21.04 15.69
C ILE A 263 -8.44 20.17 15.76
N TRP A 264 -7.61 20.33 16.79
CA TRP A 264 -6.44 19.45 16.99
C TRP A 264 -6.85 18.00 17.23
N ALA A 265 -7.87 17.77 18.07
CA ALA A 265 -8.42 16.45 18.30
C ALA A 265 -8.90 15.79 17.00
N LEU A 266 -9.64 16.54 16.17
CA LEU A 266 -10.09 16.08 14.86
C LEU A 266 -8.92 15.78 13.93
N SER A 267 -7.93 16.68 13.86
CA SER A 267 -6.78 16.50 12.97
C SER A 267 -6.01 15.23 13.31
N PHE A 268 -5.69 15.00 14.59
CA PHE A 268 -4.97 13.79 14.97
C PHE A 268 -5.85 12.54 14.83
N GLY A 269 -7.12 12.61 15.19
CA GLY A 269 -8.04 11.48 15.11
C GLY A 269 -8.21 11.00 13.68
N ALA A 270 -8.56 11.90 12.76
CA ALA A 270 -8.67 11.59 11.34
C ALA A 270 -7.34 11.06 10.76
N CYS A 271 -6.21 11.72 11.01
CA CYS A 271 -4.93 11.31 10.44
C CYS A 271 -4.44 9.96 10.96
N MET A 272 -4.63 9.65 12.25
CA MET A 272 -4.17 8.39 12.84
C MET A 272 -5.14 7.25 12.56
N GLY A 273 -6.43 7.53 12.53
CA GLY A 273 -7.51 6.55 12.36
C GLY A 273 -7.45 5.78 11.04
N GLY A 274 -7.12 6.46 9.93
CA GLY A 274 -7.04 5.85 8.59
C GLY A 274 -6.04 4.70 8.46
N ASN A 275 -5.10 4.58 9.40
CA ASN A 275 -4.13 3.47 9.45
C ASN A 275 -4.74 2.16 9.98
N GLY A 276 -5.96 2.20 10.53
CA GLY A 276 -6.59 1.06 11.18
C GLY A 276 -7.02 -0.03 10.21
N THR A 277 -7.40 0.35 8.99
CA THR A 277 -7.84 -0.60 7.96
C THR A 277 -7.27 -0.26 6.58
N LEU A 278 -7.38 -1.24 5.68
CA LEU A 278 -6.95 -1.09 4.29
C LEU A 278 -7.74 -0.01 3.52
N VAL A 279 -9.02 0.21 3.87
CA VAL A 279 -9.90 1.18 3.18
C VAL A 279 -9.93 2.54 3.86
N GLY A 280 -9.47 2.64 5.10
CA GLY A 280 -9.51 3.86 5.90
C GLY A 280 -8.62 4.99 5.38
N ALA A 281 -7.63 4.68 4.54
CA ALA A 281 -6.82 5.69 3.87
C ALA A 281 -6.63 5.36 2.39
N SER A 282 -6.75 6.39 1.56
CA SER A 282 -6.45 6.38 0.13
C SER A 282 -5.08 5.77 -0.18
N ALA A 283 -4.05 6.12 0.59
CA ALA A 283 -2.69 5.60 0.46
C ALA A 283 -2.61 4.07 0.66
N ASN A 284 -3.41 3.51 1.56
CA ASN A 284 -3.42 2.06 1.83
C ASN A 284 -3.98 1.30 0.62
N VAL A 285 -5.06 1.79 0.01
CA VAL A 285 -5.66 1.22 -1.19
C VAL A 285 -4.70 1.29 -2.38
N ILE A 286 -4.02 2.43 -2.57
CA ILE A 286 -3.01 2.60 -3.63
C ILE A 286 -1.85 1.61 -3.42
N CYS A 287 -1.37 1.48 -2.18
CA CYS A 287 -0.30 0.55 -1.83
C CYS A 287 -0.69 -0.90 -2.13
N ALA A 288 -1.93 -1.29 -1.77
CA ALA A 288 -2.45 -2.62 -2.07
C ALA A 288 -2.57 -2.90 -3.58
N GLY A 289 -3.07 -1.93 -4.35
CA GLY A 289 -3.15 -2.03 -5.81
C GLY A 289 -1.76 -2.19 -6.45
N LEU A 290 -0.79 -1.38 -6.01
CA LEU A 290 0.58 -1.48 -6.50
C LEU A 290 1.25 -2.80 -6.11
N ALA A 291 1.03 -3.28 -4.89
CA ALA A 291 1.55 -4.55 -4.43
C ALA A 291 0.98 -5.72 -5.26
N GLU A 292 -0.31 -5.67 -5.58
CA GLU A 292 -0.97 -6.66 -6.44
C GLU A 292 -0.36 -6.72 -7.85
N GLN A 293 -0.01 -5.56 -8.44
CA GLN A 293 0.71 -5.49 -9.73
C GLN A 293 2.09 -6.18 -9.69
N HIS A 294 2.73 -6.20 -8.53
CA HIS A 294 4.01 -6.87 -8.29
C HIS A 294 3.87 -8.31 -7.75
N ASN A 295 2.67 -8.91 -7.86
CA ASN A 295 2.36 -10.26 -7.35
C ASN A 295 2.49 -10.41 -5.82
N TYR A 296 2.47 -9.31 -5.07
CA TYR A 296 2.41 -9.32 -3.60
C TYR A 296 1.00 -8.97 -3.15
N LYS A 297 0.21 -9.99 -2.80
CA LYS A 297 -1.17 -9.78 -2.34
C LYS A 297 -1.24 -9.93 -0.83
N PHE A 298 -1.89 -8.98 -0.18
CA PHE A 298 -2.28 -9.09 1.23
C PHE A 298 -3.76 -8.80 1.35
N THR A 299 -4.40 -9.53 2.26
CA THR A 299 -5.84 -9.47 2.49
C THR A 299 -6.18 -8.33 3.47
N PHE A 300 -7.43 -7.86 3.41
CA PHE A 300 -7.96 -6.90 4.38
C PHE A 300 -7.73 -7.34 5.84
N LYS A 301 -7.89 -8.65 6.13
CA LYS A 301 -7.72 -9.22 7.47
C LYS A 301 -6.26 -9.18 7.93
N GLU A 302 -5.31 -9.45 7.03
CA GLU A 302 -3.88 -9.39 7.34
C GLU A 302 -3.46 -7.96 7.67
N PHE A 303 -3.93 -6.98 6.88
CA PHE A 303 -3.69 -5.57 7.17
C PHE A 303 -4.34 -5.16 8.49
N PHE A 304 -5.62 -5.48 8.68
CA PHE A 304 -6.38 -5.10 9.88
C PHE A 304 -5.76 -5.65 11.18
N ARG A 305 -5.23 -6.88 11.15
CA ARG A 305 -4.58 -7.50 12.31
C ARG A 305 -3.38 -6.69 12.82
N ILE A 306 -2.72 -5.94 11.95
CA ILE A 306 -1.56 -5.10 12.27
C ILE A 306 -1.99 -3.65 12.46
N GLY A 307 -2.80 -3.12 11.54
CA GLY A 307 -3.23 -1.72 11.51
C GLY A 307 -4.11 -1.33 12.69
N ALA A 308 -5.06 -2.18 13.10
CA ALA A 308 -5.96 -1.88 14.20
C ALA A 308 -5.24 -1.67 15.55
N PRO A 309 -4.39 -2.61 16.04
CA PRO A 309 -3.68 -2.39 17.30
C PRO A 309 -2.69 -1.22 17.25
N MET A 310 -2.03 -0.98 16.11
CA MET A 310 -1.17 0.19 15.92
C MET A 310 -1.96 1.50 16.02
N THR A 311 -3.12 1.56 15.39
CA THR A 311 -3.99 2.75 15.39
C THR A 311 -4.53 3.03 16.78
N ILE A 312 -4.97 2.00 17.51
CA ILE A 312 -5.39 2.15 18.91
C ILE A 312 -4.22 2.68 19.76
N GLY A 313 -3.01 2.14 19.57
CA GLY A 313 -1.80 2.65 20.23
C GLY A 313 -1.58 4.14 19.97
N HIS A 314 -1.64 4.56 18.69
CA HIS A 314 -1.50 5.97 18.32
C HIS A 314 -2.60 6.86 18.92
N LEU A 315 -3.87 6.43 18.89
CA LEU A 315 -4.98 7.18 19.47
C LEU A 315 -4.82 7.34 20.99
N VAL A 316 -4.33 6.31 21.69
CA VAL A 316 -4.03 6.39 23.12
C VAL A 316 -2.87 7.36 23.38
N THR A 317 -1.78 7.28 22.61
CA THR A 317 -0.64 8.21 22.74
C THR A 317 -1.06 9.66 22.49
N VAL A 318 -1.85 9.91 21.45
CA VAL A 318 -2.40 11.23 21.15
C VAL A 318 -3.38 11.68 22.24
N SER A 319 -4.22 10.80 22.75
CA SER A 319 -5.13 11.12 23.87
C SER A 319 -4.34 11.65 25.06
N ALA A 320 -3.26 10.95 25.44
CA ALA A 320 -2.38 11.39 26.52
C ALA A 320 -1.73 12.75 26.21
N TYR A 321 -1.20 12.93 24.99
CA TYR A 321 -0.61 14.19 24.54
C TYR A 321 -1.58 15.36 24.63
N LEU A 322 -2.80 15.23 24.07
CA LEU A 322 -3.81 16.29 24.06
C LEU A 322 -4.28 16.63 25.49
N LEU A 323 -4.44 15.64 26.36
CA LEU A 323 -4.81 15.86 27.75
C LEU A 323 -3.68 16.54 28.54
N ILE A 324 -2.41 16.17 28.30
CA ILE A 324 -1.26 16.87 28.90
C ILE A 324 -1.24 18.32 28.42
N CYS A 325 -1.41 18.57 27.12
CA CYS A 325 -1.49 19.93 26.58
C CYS A 325 -2.63 20.74 27.20
N HIS A 326 -3.79 20.11 27.39
CA HIS A 326 -4.94 20.74 28.03
C HIS A 326 -4.66 21.11 29.50
N CYS A 327 -4.09 20.19 30.28
CA CYS A 327 -3.80 20.41 31.70
C CYS A 327 -2.63 21.36 31.96
N VAL A 328 -1.59 21.36 31.11
CA VAL A 328 -0.33 22.08 31.35
C VAL A 328 -0.27 23.43 30.64
N PHE A 329 -0.72 23.50 29.38
CA PHE A 329 -0.44 24.66 28.52
C PHE A 329 -1.62 25.60 28.33
N THR A 330 -2.81 25.28 28.89
CA THR A 330 -4.05 26.07 28.76
C THR A 330 -4.14 26.80 27.41
N TRP A 331 -4.04 26.02 26.34
CA TRP A 331 -4.04 26.42 24.93
C TRP A 331 -5.40 26.88 24.38
N HIS A 332 -6.13 27.65 25.18
CA HIS A 332 -7.45 28.21 24.94
C HIS A 332 -7.50 29.66 25.41
#